data_AF-L8N5T9-F1
#
_entry.id   AF-L8N5T9-F1
#
_cell.length_a   1.000
_cell.length_b   1.000
_cell.length_c   1.000
_cell.angle_alpha   90.00
_cell.angle_beta   90.00
_cell.angle_gamma   90.00
#
_symmetry.space_group_name_H-M   'P 1'
#
loop_
_entity.id
_entity.type
_entity.pdbx_description
1 polymer ?
#
loop_
_entity_poly.entity_id
_entity_poly.type
_entity_poly.pdbx_seq_one_letter_code
_entity_poly.pdbx_strand_id
1 'polypeptide(L)'
;MYLIWGESVGVGLTILLYCGFLGLIWGWGRKIAKYLHPYRYYGLLFTKENGRDFLLGLGLGCVTLIIFFSLQVSLGWLVSQSVDWRHPLPARLLPAIGLYFVDWQGAIAPGLLTSVGVGFAEEMLFRGWILSELERDYSPKAALIGCSFVFAILHFIKPLSVILATWSQFLGLVMLSIALVLARRRCNGRLGISIGLHAGLVWCYYIVNTTHWLAPTGIVPEWVTGINGNPIAGIMGIAFLSAISLGFARFPQKISL
;
A
#
# COMPACT_ATOMS: atom_id res chain seq x y z
N MET A 1 12.03 5.18 15.03
CA MET A 1 13.41 5.42 15.52
C MET A 1 14.25 6.19 14.52
N TYR A 2 14.26 5.86 13.22
CA TYR A 2 14.94 6.67 12.19
C TYR A 2 14.52 8.15 12.17
N LEU A 3 13.22 8.44 12.31
CA LEU A 3 12.69 9.81 12.34
C LEU A 3 13.13 10.65 13.56
N ILE A 4 13.64 10.01 14.62
CA ILE A 4 14.02 10.69 15.89
C ILE A 4 15.53 10.62 16.12
N TRP A 5 16.17 9.50 15.73
CA TRP A 5 17.55 9.18 16.07
C TRP A 5 18.45 8.96 14.84
N GLY A 6 17.92 9.05 13.61
CA GLY A 6 18.70 8.85 12.38
C GLY A 6 19.18 7.41 12.13
N GLU A 7 18.96 6.48 13.06
CA GLU A 7 19.34 5.07 12.91
C GLU A 7 18.21 4.22 12.35
N SER A 8 18.54 3.37 11.36
CA SER A 8 17.63 2.36 10.85
C SER A 8 17.34 1.34 11.94
N VAL A 9 16.07 1.14 12.29
CA VAL A 9 15.66 0.00 13.11
C VAL A 9 16.03 -1.26 12.34
N GLY A 10 16.82 -2.14 12.94
CA GLY A 10 17.21 -3.39 12.31
C GLY A 10 15.97 -4.19 11.90
N VAL A 11 16.02 -4.83 10.72
CA VAL A 11 14.92 -5.63 10.17
C VAL A 11 14.38 -6.64 11.19
N GLY A 12 15.28 -7.28 11.93
CA GLY A 12 14.92 -8.24 12.98
C GLY A 12 14.07 -7.61 14.09
N LEU A 13 14.38 -6.37 14.51
CA LEU A 13 13.58 -5.66 15.51
C LEU A 13 12.20 -5.28 14.95
N THR A 14 12.12 -4.84 13.69
CA THR A 14 10.83 -4.56 13.03
C THR A 14 9.96 -5.81 12.96
N ILE A 15 10.52 -6.95 12.57
CA ILE A 15 9.83 -8.24 12.55
C ILE A 15 9.38 -8.63 13.97
N LEU A 16 10.26 -8.49 14.96
CA LEU A 16 9.94 -8.81 16.36
C LEU A 16 8.78 -7.97 16.89
N LEU A 17 8.81 -6.65 16.66
CA LEU A 17 7.74 -5.73 17.03
C LEU A 17 6.43 -6.09 16.34
N TYR A 18 6.49 -6.46 15.06
CA TYR A 18 5.30 -6.86 14.31
C TYR A 18 4.73 -8.20 14.81
N CYS A 19 5.57 -9.18 15.14
CA CYS A 19 5.14 -10.41 15.82
C CYS A 19 4.49 -10.12 17.18
N GLY A 20 5.07 -9.19 17.95
CA GLY A 20 4.49 -8.69 19.19
C GLY A 20 3.11 -8.06 18.97
N PHE A 21 2.97 -7.24 17.92
CA PHE A 21 1.69 -6.65 17.51
C PHE A 21 0.63 -7.71 17.17
N LEU A 22 0.98 -8.77 16.42
CA LEU A 22 0.05 -9.88 16.15
C LEU A 22 -0.42 -10.55 17.46
N GLY A 23 0.50 -10.78 18.40
CA GLY A 23 0.18 -11.28 19.74
C GLY A 23 -0.77 -10.35 20.52
N LEU A 24 -0.56 -9.03 20.42
CA LEU A 24 -1.43 -8.01 21.03
C LEU A 24 -2.83 -8.01 20.42
N ILE A 25 -2.97 -8.11 19.09
CA ILE A 25 -4.28 -8.21 18.43
C ILE A 25 -5.04 -9.44 18.91
N TRP A 26 -4.35 -10.59 19.03
CA TRP A 26 -4.95 -11.80 19.56
C TRP A 26 -5.42 -11.61 21.00
N GLY A 27 -4.56 -11.02 21.86
CA GLY A 27 -4.87 -10.72 23.24
C GLY A 27 -6.06 -9.76 23.39
N TRP A 28 -6.07 -8.66 22.63
CA TRP A 28 -7.16 -7.70 22.55
C TRP A 28 -8.47 -8.38 22.14
N GLY A 29 -8.45 -9.13 21.03
CA GLY A 29 -9.62 -9.82 20.52
C GLY A 29 -10.21 -10.83 21.50
N ARG A 30 -9.37 -11.63 22.18
CA ARG A 30 -9.84 -12.63 23.15
C ARG A 30 -10.30 -12.02 24.47
N LYS A 31 -9.49 -11.11 25.05
CA LYS A 31 -9.67 -10.64 26.43
C LYS A 31 -10.58 -9.42 26.52
N ILE A 32 -10.46 -8.48 25.58
CA ILE A 32 -11.18 -7.21 25.60
C ILE A 32 -12.43 -7.33 24.74
N ALA A 33 -12.28 -7.61 23.44
CA ALA A 33 -13.39 -7.66 22.49
C ALA A 33 -14.21 -8.97 22.50
N LYS A 34 -13.74 -9.99 23.25
CA LYS A 34 -14.41 -11.29 23.46
C LYS A 34 -14.71 -12.11 22.19
N TYR A 35 -13.97 -11.90 21.10
CA TYR A 35 -14.08 -12.73 19.90
C TYR A 35 -13.49 -14.12 20.15
N LEU A 36 -14.23 -15.18 19.81
CA LEU A 36 -13.74 -16.56 19.92
C LEU A 36 -12.52 -16.80 19.00
N HIS A 37 -12.54 -16.26 17.78
CA HIS A 37 -11.47 -16.40 16.80
C HIS A 37 -11.04 -15.02 16.25
N PRO A 38 -10.20 -14.26 16.97
CA PRO A 38 -9.86 -12.87 16.62
C PRO A 38 -9.35 -12.68 15.20
N TYR A 39 -8.38 -13.49 14.75
CA TYR A 39 -7.83 -13.35 13.41
C TYR A 39 -8.88 -13.57 12.32
N ARG A 40 -9.82 -14.50 12.52
CA ARG A 40 -10.94 -14.71 11.61
C ARG A 40 -11.89 -13.53 11.60
N TYR A 41 -12.18 -12.94 12.76
CA TYR A 41 -12.99 -11.72 12.88
C TYR A 41 -12.35 -10.55 12.12
N TYR A 42 -11.03 -10.37 12.29
CA TYR A 42 -10.27 -9.36 11.57
C TYR A 42 -10.01 -9.70 10.09
N GLY A 43 -10.62 -10.77 9.54
CA GLY A 43 -10.57 -11.06 8.10
C GLY A 43 -9.35 -11.85 7.63
N LEU A 44 -8.47 -12.30 8.54
CA LEU A 44 -7.38 -13.23 8.23
C LEU A 44 -7.91 -14.67 8.23
N LEU A 45 -8.41 -15.12 7.08
CA LEU A 45 -8.96 -16.47 6.88
C LEU A 45 -8.03 -17.33 6.03
N PHE A 46 -7.63 -18.50 6.53
CA PHE A 46 -6.88 -19.49 5.75
C PHE A 46 -7.84 -20.37 4.95
N THR A 47 -8.42 -19.79 3.89
CA THR A 47 -9.41 -20.42 3.00
C THR A 47 -8.99 -20.27 1.54
N LYS A 48 -9.50 -21.14 0.66
CA LYS A 48 -9.22 -21.06 -0.78
C LYS A 48 -9.73 -19.74 -1.38
N GLU A 49 -10.86 -19.25 -0.88
CA GLU A 49 -11.46 -17.97 -1.28
C GLU A 49 -10.55 -16.80 -0.94
N ASN A 50 -10.00 -16.76 0.29
CA ASN A 50 -9.08 -15.70 0.68
C ASN A 50 -7.77 -15.74 -0.13
N GLY A 51 -7.26 -16.94 -0.43
CA GLY A 51 -6.10 -17.11 -1.32
C GLY A 51 -6.37 -16.64 -2.74
N ARG A 52 -7.55 -16.94 -3.30
CA ARG A 52 -7.98 -16.42 -4.61
C ARG A 52 -8.13 -14.90 -4.59
N ASP A 53 -8.76 -14.36 -3.55
CA ASP A 53 -8.93 -12.91 -3.36
C ASP A 53 -7.55 -12.22 -3.31
N PHE A 54 -6.56 -12.82 -2.64
CA PHE A 54 -5.18 -12.36 -2.65
C PHE A 54 -4.54 -12.34 -4.04
N LEU A 55 -4.60 -13.46 -4.78
CA LEU A 55 -4.01 -13.52 -6.12
C LEU A 55 -4.69 -12.56 -7.10
N LEU A 56 -6.02 -12.41 -7.00
CA LEU A 56 -6.78 -11.44 -7.79
C LEU A 56 -6.39 -10.00 -7.44
N GLY A 57 -6.23 -9.69 -6.15
CA GLY A 57 -5.77 -8.38 -5.71
C GLY A 57 -4.39 -8.07 -6.24
N LEU A 58 -3.44 -9.02 -6.09
CA LEU A 58 -2.07 -8.88 -6.57
C LEU A 58 -2.04 -8.61 -8.07
N GLY A 59 -2.75 -9.42 -8.87
CA GLY A 59 -2.87 -9.22 -10.30
C GLY A 59 -3.51 -7.87 -10.66
N LEU A 60 -4.59 -7.47 -9.98
CA LEU A 60 -5.26 -6.20 -10.23
C LEU A 60 -4.35 -5.01 -9.93
N GLY A 61 -3.61 -5.05 -8.81
CA GLY A 61 -2.63 -4.01 -8.45
C GLY A 61 -1.55 -3.87 -9.52
N CYS A 62 -0.97 -4.98 -9.97
CA CYS A 62 0.04 -4.96 -11.02
C CYS A 62 -0.52 -4.43 -12.35
N VAL A 63 -1.63 -4.99 -12.83
CA VAL A 63 -2.22 -4.63 -14.13
C VAL A 63 -2.63 -3.16 -14.15
N THR A 64 -3.28 -2.68 -13.10
CA THR A 64 -3.72 -1.28 -13.03
C THR A 64 -2.54 -0.31 -13.03
N LEU A 65 -1.45 -0.63 -12.30
CA LEU A 65 -0.26 0.23 -12.28
C LEU A 65 0.52 0.18 -13.61
N ILE A 66 0.57 -0.97 -14.27
CA ILE A 66 1.14 -1.08 -15.63
C ILE A 66 0.36 -0.16 -16.58
N ILE A 67 -0.97 -0.23 -16.59
CA ILE A 67 -1.82 0.66 -17.41
C ILE A 67 -1.55 2.13 -17.07
N PHE A 68 -1.44 2.47 -15.79
CA PHE A 68 -1.16 3.83 -15.32
C PHE A 68 0.16 4.39 -15.86
N PHE A 69 1.24 3.60 -15.81
CA PHE A 69 2.54 4.04 -16.34
C PHE A 69 2.57 4.01 -17.87
N SER A 70 2.01 2.98 -18.51
CA SER A 70 1.93 2.89 -19.98
C SER A 70 1.17 4.07 -20.58
N LEU A 71 0.08 4.52 -19.94
CA LEU A 71 -0.64 5.72 -20.38
C LEU A 71 0.29 6.95 -20.37
N GLN A 72 1.01 7.18 -19.28
CA GLN A 72 1.91 8.34 -19.18
C GLN A 72 3.09 8.27 -20.16
N VAL A 73 3.62 7.07 -20.43
CA VAL A 73 4.64 6.86 -21.48
C VAL A 73 4.05 7.15 -22.86
N SER A 74 2.83 6.69 -23.15
CA SER A 74 2.17 6.94 -24.44
C SER A 74 1.87 8.42 -24.70
N LEU A 75 1.68 9.20 -23.63
CA LEU A 75 1.51 10.65 -23.67
C LEU A 75 2.84 11.42 -23.72
N GLY A 76 3.98 10.71 -23.70
CA GLY A 76 5.33 11.31 -23.66
C GLY A 76 5.69 11.97 -22.34
N TRP A 77 4.89 11.80 -21.28
CA TRP A 77 5.16 12.41 -19.96
C TRP A 77 6.25 11.67 -19.19
N LEU A 78 6.38 10.36 -19.45
CA LEU A 78 7.44 9.51 -18.94
C LEU A 78 8.22 8.90 -20.11
N VAL A 79 9.50 8.65 -19.90
CA VAL A 79 10.36 7.95 -20.85
C VAL A 79 11.01 6.73 -20.18
N SER A 80 11.09 5.63 -20.93
CA SER A 80 11.86 4.45 -20.54
C SER A 80 13.35 4.76 -20.68
N GLN A 81 14.11 4.64 -19.60
CA GLN A 81 15.55 4.83 -19.62
C GLN A 81 16.28 3.49 -19.73
N SER A 82 17.41 3.48 -20.44
CA SER A 82 18.37 2.37 -20.38
C SER A 82 19.15 2.47 -19.08
N VAL A 83 18.92 1.54 -18.17
CA VAL A 83 19.55 1.51 -16.85
C VAL A 83 20.94 0.87 -16.99
N ASP A 84 22.00 1.66 -16.78
CA ASP A 84 23.36 1.15 -16.83
C ASP A 84 23.71 0.45 -15.50
N TRP A 85 23.85 -0.87 -15.57
CA TRP A 85 23.98 -1.82 -14.45
C TRP A 85 25.28 -1.71 -13.63
N ARG A 86 26.18 -0.80 -13.99
CA ARG A 86 27.55 -0.73 -13.46
C ARG A 86 27.75 0.23 -12.30
N HIS A 87 26.75 1.06 -11.98
CA HIS A 87 26.86 2.01 -10.88
C HIS A 87 25.89 1.65 -9.76
N PRO A 88 26.38 1.33 -8.54
CA PRO A 88 25.53 1.26 -7.37
C PRO A 88 24.92 2.66 -7.14
N LEU A 89 23.59 2.73 -7.16
CA LEU A 89 22.87 3.97 -6.89
C LEU A 89 23.17 4.48 -5.47
N PRO A 90 23.12 5.81 -5.26
CA PRO A 90 23.30 6.37 -3.93
C PRO A 90 22.27 5.76 -2.97
N ALA A 91 22.73 5.32 -1.80
CA ALA A 91 21.98 4.64 -0.74
C ALA A 91 20.80 5.43 -0.12
N ARG A 92 20.32 6.50 -0.78
CA ARG A 92 19.39 7.50 -0.25
C ARG A 92 17.95 7.40 -0.76
N LEU A 93 17.57 6.33 -1.45
CA LEU A 93 16.17 6.02 -1.75
C LEU A 93 15.75 4.76 -0.96
N LEU A 94 15.37 4.97 0.31
CA LEU A 94 15.09 3.92 1.31
C LEU A 94 14.02 2.89 0.87
N PRO A 95 14.11 1.66 1.41
CA PRO A 95 13.15 1.30 2.47
C PRO A 95 13.84 0.98 3.80
N ALA A 96 13.11 1.23 4.89
CA ALA A 96 13.47 0.99 6.30
C ALA A 96 13.71 -0.49 6.68
N ILE A 97 14.06 -1.35 5.72
CA ILE A 97 14.14 -2.81 5.84
C ILE A 97 15.49 -3.35 5.32
N GLY A 98 16.50 -2.49 5.14
CA GLY A 98 17.91 -2.91 4.99
C GLY A 98 18.25 -3.86 3.83
N LEU A 99 17.36 -4.04 2.85
CA LEU A 99 17.61 -4.83 1.65
C LEU A 99 17.89 -3.87 0.49
N TYR A 100 19.17 -3.61 0.28
CA TYR A 100 19.68 -2.88 -0.88
C TYR A 100 19.85 -3.88 -2.01
N PHE A 101 18.89 -3.94 -2.93
CA PHE A 101 19.13 -4.52 -4.24
C PHE A 101 18.84 -3.46 -5.29
N VAL A 102 19.90 -3.09 -6.01
CA VAL A 102 19.91 -2.09 -7.07
C VAL A 102 20.00 -2.79 -8.43
N ASP A 103 19.27 -3.90 -8.57
CA ASP A 103 19.24 -4.67 -9.81
C ASP A 103 17.86 -5.28 -10.08
N TRP A 104 17.62 -5.69 -11.32
CA TRP A 104 16.39 -6.36 -11.72
C TRP A 104 16.15 -7.67 -10.95
N GLN A 105 17.24 -8.34 -10.53
CA GLN A 105 17.16 -9.58 -9.74
C GLN A 105 16.54 -9.32 -8.36
N GLY A 106 16.93 -8.20 -7.74
CA GLY A 106 16.38 -7.68 -6.50
C GLY A 106 15.02 -7.03 -6.61
N ALA A 107 14.74 -6.36 -7.73
CA ALA A 107 13.47 -5.68 -7.97
C ALA A 107 12.29 -6.66 -8.10
N ILE A 108 12.51 -7.82 -8.73
CA ILE A 108 11.44 -8.76 -9.05
C ILE A 108 11.12 -9.64 -7.84
N ALA A 109 11.97 -10.62 -7.50
CA ALA A 109 11.60 -11.64 -6.50
C ALA A 109 11.72 -11.12 -5.06
N PRO A 110 12.83 -10.49 -4.63
CA PRO A 110 12.91 -9.85 -3.32
C PRO A 110 11.90 -8.71 -3.18
N GLY A 111 11.73 -7.88 -4.22
CA GLY A 111 10.71 -6.83 -4.25
C GLY A 111 9.28 -7.35 -4.06
N LEU A 112 8.92 -8.49 -4.67
CA LEU A 112 7.62 -9.14 -4.46
C LEU A 112 7.46 -9.57 -3.00
N LEU A 113 8.47 -10.27 -2.45
CA LEU A 113 8.44 -10.74 -1.07
C LEU A 113 8.28 -9.57 -0.09
N THR A 114 9.06 -8.49 -0.27
CA THR A 114 8.96 -7.28 0.53
C THR A 114 7.57 -6.65 0.41
N SER A 115 7.04 -6.52 -0.81
CA SER A 115 5.73 -5.89 -1.05
C SER A 115 4.58 -6.70 -0.46
N VAL A 116 4.66 -8.04 -0.53
CA VAL A 116 3.70 -8.94 0.15
C VAL A 116 3.80 -8.80 1.66
N GLY A 117 5.01 -8.74 2.22
CA GLY A 117 5.23 -8.53 3.65
C GLY A 117 4.66 -7.19 4.15
N VAL A 118 4.92 -6.10 3.41
CA VAL A 118 4.38 -4.76 3.68
C VAL A 118 2.86 -4.76 3.56
N GLY A 119 2.32 -5.28 2.46
CA GLY A 119 0.87 -5.40 2.27
C GLY A 119 0.21 -6.21 3.37
N PHE A 120 0.79 -7.34 3.79
CA PHE A 120 0.29 -8.11 4.92
C PHE A 120 0.32 -7.30 6.23
N ALA A 121 1.45 -6.67 6.52
CA ALA A 121 1.65 -5.92 7.76
C ALA A 121 0.66 -4.76 7.91
N GLU A 122 0.57 -3.95 6.86
CA GLU A 122 -0.29 -2.78 6.85
C GLU A 122 -1.76 -3.16 6.77
N GLU A 123 -2.15 -4.10 5.90
CA GLU A 123 -3.56 -4.47 5.80
C GLU A 123 -4.07 -5.16 7.07
N MET A 124 -3.24 -5.97 7.75
CA MET A 124 -3.62 -6.55 9.04
C MET A 124 -3.84 -5.47 10.10
N LEU A 125 -2.99 -4.43 10.12
CA LEU A 125 -3.14 -3.30 11.04
C LEU A 125 -4.37 -2.44 10.72
N PHE A 126 -4.47 -1.96 9.50
CA PHE A 126 -5.47 -0.97 9.11
C PHE A 126 -6.83 -1.60 8.81
N ARG A 127 -6.89 -2.60 7.93
CA ARG A 127 -8.16 -3.17 7.44
C ARG A 127 -8.59 -4.35 8.29
N GLY A 128 -7.62 -5.03 8.90
CA GLY A 128 -7.84 -6.10 9.85
C GLY A 128 -8.32 -5.55 11.18
N TRP A 129 -7.44 -4.89 11.93
CA TRP A 129 -7.75 -4.44 13.29
C TRP A 129 -8.49 -3.10 13.34
N ILE A 130 -7.88 -1.99 12.90
CA ILE A 130 -8.43 -0.63 13.08
C ILE A 130 -9.83 -0.51 12.45
N LEU A 131 -9.98 -0.90 11.19
CA LEU A 131 -11.26 -0.84 10.49
C LEU A 131 -12.32 -1.70 11.17
N SER A 132 -12.01 -2.93 11.57
CA SER A 132 -13.00 -3.83 12.18
C SER A 132 -13.45 -3.35 13.56
N GLU A 133 -12.57 -2.74 14.35
CA GLU A 133 -12.96 -2.13 15.63
C GLU A 133 -13.76 -0.85 15.40
N LEU A 134 -13.42 -0.02 14.40
CA LEU A 134 -14.25 1.12 14.03
C LEU A 134 -15.63 0.71 13.50
N GLU A 135 -15.71 -0.37 12.70
CA GLU A 135 -16.98 -0.90 12.18
C GLU A 135 -17.87 -1.51 13.27
N ARG A 136 -17.30 -1.86 14.44
CA ARG A 136 -18.05 -2.35 15.59
C ARG A 136 -18.89 -1.25 16.24
N ASP A 137 -18.30 -0.06 16.39
CA ASP A 137 -18.87 1.01 17.23
C ASP A 137 -19.38 2.21 16.39
N TYR A 138 -19.02 2.29 15.10
CA TYR A 138 -19.39 3.38 14.20
C TYR A 138 -20.05 2.89 12.91
N SER A 139 -20.79 3.79 12.24
CA SER A 139 -21.39 3.48 10.93
C SER A 139 -20.34 3.07 9.87
N PRO A 140 -20.69 2.25 8.87
CA PRO A 140 -19.75 1.84 7.82
C PRO A 140 -19.10 3.01 7.08
N LYS A 141 -19.81 4.14 6.93
CA LYS A 141 -19.24 5.35 6.31
C LYS A 141 -18.21 6.01 7.23
N ALA A 142 -18.52 6.17 8.51
CA ALA A 142 -17.61 6.75 9.50
C ALA A 142 -16.35 5.89 9.68
N ALA A 143 -16.49 4.56 9.75
CA ALA A 143 -15.35 3.65 9.85
C ALA A 143 -14.44 3.69 8.61
N LEU A 144 -15.01 3.77 7.41
CA LEU A 144 -14.24 3.92 6.16
C LEU A 144 -13.43 5.22 6.17
N ILE A 145 -14.09 6.34 6.49
CA ILE A 145 -13.45 7.65 6.53
C ILE A 145 -12.37 7.68 7.62
N GLY A 146 -12.70 7.26 8.84
CA GLY A 146 -11.78 7.24 9.99
C GLY A 146 -10.55 6.39 9.72
N CYS A 147 -10.73 5.13 9.26
CA CYS A 147 -9.60 4.27 8.90
C CYS A 147 -8.74 4.86 7.77
N SER A 148 -9.36 5.56 6.80
CA SER A 148 -8.64 6.19 5.69
C SER A 148 -7.78 7.37 6.13
N PHE A 149 -8.30 8.20 7.02
CA PHE A 149 -7.53 9.30 7.60
C PHE A 149 -6.42 8.79 8.53
N VAL A 150 -6.68 7.80 9.39
CA VAL A 150 -5.63 7.23 10.24
C VAL A 150 -4.50 6.65 9.39
N PHE A 151 -4.82 5.91 8.33
CA PHE A 151 -3.83 5.41 7.37
C PHE A 151 -2.98 6.55 6.78
N ALA A 152 -3.62 7.58 6.23
CA ALA A 152 -2.91 8.69 5.60
C ALA A 152 -2.06 9.49 6.61
N ILE A 153 -2.60 9.77 7.80
CA ILE A 153 -1.90 10.51 8.86
C ILE A 153 -0.63 9.77 9.28
N LEU A 154 -0.71 8.47 9.57
CA LEU A 154 0.46 7.69 10.00
C LEU A 154 1.56 7.63 8.93
N HIS A 155 1.17 7.56 7.65
CA HIS A 155 2.10 7.59 6.52
C HIS A 155 2.66 8.99 6.22
N PHE A 156 2.10 10.04 6.82
CA PHE A 156 2.49 11.42 6.62
C PHE A 156 3.17 12.05 7.84
N ILE A 157 3.52 11.25 8.86
CA ILE A 157 4.41 11.66 9.96
C ILE A 157 5.83 11.85 9.41
N LYS A 158 6.15 13.08 9.02
CA LYS A 158 7.41 13.48 8.36
C LYS A 158 7.83 14.88 8.85
N PRO A 159 9.08 15.32 8.61
CA PRO A 159 9.46 16.71 8.84
C PRO A 159 8.55 17.68 8.08
N LEU A 160 8.26 18.85 8.66
CA LEU A 160 7.30 19.81 8.11
C LEU A 160 7.65 20.23 6.66
N SER A 161 8.93 20.39 6.34
CA SER A 161 9.38 20.70 4.98
C SER A 161 8.96 19.64 3.95
N VAL A 162 9.02 18.36 4.32
CA VAL A 162 8.60 17.24 3.47
C VAL A 162 7.07 17.21 3.34
N ILE A 163 6.35 17.44 4.45
CA ILE A 163 4.88 17.53 4.45
C ILE A 163 4.41 18.62 3.48
N LEU A 164 5.00 19.81 3.56
CA LEU A 164 4.64 20.94 2.69
C LEU A 164 5.02 20.67 1.23
N ALA A 165 6.18 20.05 0.98
CA ALA A 165 6.63 19.75 -0.37
C ALA A 165 5.77 18.69 -1.08
N THR A 166 5.21 17.73 -0.34
CA THR A 166 4.44 16.62 -0.92
C THR A 166 3.01 16.56 -0.38
N TRP A 167 2.40 17.69 -0.02
CA TRP A 167 1.10 17.73 0.68
C TRP A 167 -0.01 16.94 -0.06
N SER A 168 0.01 16.97 -1.39
CA SER A 168 -0.94 16.26 -2.26
C SER A 168 -0.86 14.73 -2.12
N GLN A 169 0.30 14.20 -1.69
CA GLN A 169 0.46 12.78 -1.36
C GLN A 169 -0.57 12.32 -0.33
N PHE A 170 -0.95 13.19 0.60
CA PHE A 170 -1.94 12.87 1.62
C PHE A 170 -3.27 12.45 0.99
N LEU A 171 -3.72 13.16 -0.06
CA LEU A 171 -4.95 12.79 -0.79
C LEU A 171 -4.80 11.45 -1.50
N GLY A 172 -3.64 11.20 -2.10
CA GLY A 172 -3.32 9.89 -2.69
C GLY A 172 -3.40 8.76 -1.66
N LEU A 173 -2.83 8.94 -0.46
CA LEU A 173 -2.89 7.96 0.63
C LEU A 173 -4.33 7.73 1.12
N VAL A 174 -5.14 8.78 1.22
CA VAL A 174 -6.57 8.64 1.56
C VAL A 174 -7.28 7.82 0.50
N MET A 175 -7.09 8.11 -0.79
CA MET A 175 -7.72 7.37 -1.89
C MET A 175 -7.27 5.91 -1.96
N LEU A 176 -5.98 5.64 -1.76
CA LEU A 176 -5.46 4.28 -1.65
C LEU A 176 -6.17 3.53 -0.52
N SER A 177 -6.36 4.20 0.62
CA SER A 177 -7.04 3.57 1.75
C SER A 177 -8.50 3.26 1.50
N ILE A 178 -9.22 4.20 0.89
CA ILE A 178 -10.61 3.99 0.49
C ILE A 178 -10.71 2.80 -0.47
N ALA A 179 -9.85 2.71 -1.49
CA ALA A 179 -9.82 1.59 -2.42
C ALA A 179 -9.67 0.24 -1.69
N LEU A 180 -8.74 0.16 -0.74
CA LEU A 180 -8.46 -1.06 0.03
C LEU A 180 -9.60 -1.45 0.99
N VAL A 181 -10.24 -0.47 1.63
CA VAL A 181 -11.44 -0.70 2.47
C VAL A 181 -12.59 -1.22 1.62
N LEU A 182 -12.83 -0.58 0.47
CA LEU A 182 -13.90 -0.99 -0.44
C LEU A 182 -13.62 -2.41 -0.95
N ALA A 183 -12.42 -2.70 -1.44
CA ALA A 183 -12.01 -4.03 -1.87
C ALA A 183 -12.31 -5.11 -0.82
N ARG A 184 -11.91 -4.90 0.45
CA ARG A 184 -12.21 -5.81 1.56
C ARG A 184 -13.72 -6.07 1.71
N ARG A 185 -14.55 -5.01 1.66
CA ARG A 185 -16.01 -5.12 1.77
C ARG A 185 -16.64 -5.88 0.60
N ARG A 186 -15.98 -5.92 -0.56
CA ARG A 186 -16.39 -6.74 -1.73
C ARG A 186 -16.09 -8.22 -1.55
N CYS A 187 -15.13 -8.54 -0.69
CA CYS A 187 -14.70 -9.91 -0.40
C CYS A 187 -15.20 -10.38 0.97
N ASN A 188 -16.39 -9.94 1.40
CA ASN A 188 -17.03 -10.34 2.66
C ASN A 188 -16.11 -10.17 3.89
N GLY A 189 -15.32 -9.09 3.93
CA GLY A 189 -14.42 -8.81 5.04
C GLY A 189 -13.08 -9.56 5.01
N ARG A 190 -12.86 -10.43 4.03
CA ARG A 190 -11.59 -11.16 3.84
C ARG A 190 -10.47 -10.20 3.45
N LEU A 191 -9.31 -10.32 4.11
CA LEU A 191 -8.16 -9.44 3.89
C LEU A 191 -7.38 -9.73 2.62
N GLY A 192 -7.52 -10.92 2.03
CA GLY A 192 -6.71 -11.37 0.89
C GLY A 192 -6.69 -10.33 -0.23
N ILE A 193 -7.86 -9.84 -0.65
CA ILE A 193 -7.96 -8.85 -1.73
C ILE A 193 -7.20 -7.56 -1.43
N SER A 194 -7.28 -7.05 -0.21
CA SER A 194 -6.59 -5.82 0.18
C SER A 194 -5.09 -6.06 0.26
N ILE A 195 -4.66 -7.19 0.84
CA ILE A 195 -3.23 -7.56 0.94
C ILE A 195 -2.65 -7.67 -0.47
N GLY A 196 -3.34 -8.39 -1.36
CA GLY A 196 -2.92 -8.56 -2.74
C GLY A 196 -2.87 -7.24 -3.49
N LEU A 197 -3.95 -6.46 -3.47
CA LEU A 197 -4.03 -5.17 -4.18
C LEU A 197 -2.93 -4.22 -3.73
N HIS A 198 -2.73 -4.10 -2.41
CA HIS A 198 -1.67 -3.26 -1.86
C HIS A 198 -0.29 -3.77 -2.28
N ALA A 199 -0.02 -5.07 -2.12
CA ALA A 199 1.25 -5.68 -2.51
C ALA A 199 1.54 -5.50 -4.02
N GLY A 200 0.54 -5.64 -4.89
CA GLY A 200 0.71 -5.48 -6.33
C GLY A 200 1.05 -4.05 -6.74
N LEU A 201 0.37 -3.06 -6.15
CA LEU A 201 0.67 -1.64 -6.36
C LEU A 201 2.08 -1.29 -5.86
N VAL A 202 2.44 -1.74 -4.65
CA VAL A 202 3.77 -1.48 -4.06
C VAL A 202 4.86 -2.18 -4.85
N TRP A 203 4.62 -3.41 -5.32
CA TRP A 203 5.64 -4.18 -6.04
C TRP A 203 5.97 -3.57 -7.40
N CYS A 204 4.96 -3.26 -8.21
CA CYS A 204 5.21 -2.63 -9.50
C CYS A 204 5.83 -1.23 -9.34
N TYR A 205 5.43 -0.46 -8.32
CA TYR A 205 6.08 0.80 -8.01
C TYR A 205 7.53 0.62 -7.54
N TYR A 206 7.79 -0.40 -6.71
CA TYR A 206 9.12 -0.74 -6.23
C TYR A 206 10.06 -1.04 -7.41
N ILE A 207 9.62 -1.84 -8.39
CA ILE A 207 10.39 -2.12 -9.60
C ILE A 207 10.75 -0.81 -10.31
N VAL A 208 9.77 0.05 -10.59
CA VAL A 208 10.02 1.33 -11.28
C VAL A 208 11.00 2.21 -10.50
N ASN A 209 10.83 2.29 -9.18
CA ASN A 209 11.61 3.17 -8.32
C ASN A 209 13.04 2.68 -8.08
N THR A 210 13.27 1.37 -7.92
CA THR A 210 14.62 0.82 -7.67
C THR A 210 15.43 0.62 -8.92
N THR A 211 14.78 0.38 -10.06
CA THR A 211 15.46 0.26 -11.35
C THR A 211 15.64 1.61 -12.04
N HIS A 212 14.92 2.66 -11.64
CA HIS A 212 14.82 3.93 -12.38
C HIS A 212 14.39 3.75 -13.84
N TRP A 213 13.63 2.70 -14.12
CA TRP A 213 13.23 2.38 -15.49
C TRP A 213 12.44 3.51 -16.14
N LEU A 214 11.61 4.23 -15.38
CA LEU A 214 10.82 5.35 -15.87
C LEU A 214 11.26 6.66 -15.23
N ALA A 215 11.37 7.71 -16.05
CA ALA A 215 11.65 9.05 -15.59
C ALA A 215 10.73 10.10 -16.24
N PRO A 216 10.43 11.21 -15.55
CA PRO A 216 9.73 12.34 -16.13
C PRO A 216 10.51 12.98 -17.28
N THR A 217 9.83 13.31 -18.38
CA THR A 217 10.42 14.03 -19.51
C THR A 217 10.46 15.55 -19.30
N GLY A 218 9.67 16.06 -18.36
CA GLY A 218 9.49 17.49 -18.12
C GLY A 218 8.49 18.18 -19.04
N ILE A 219 7.82 17.44 -19.94
CA ILE A 219 6.80 18.00 -20.86
C ILE A 219 5.58 18.54 -20.09
N VAL A 220 5.24 17.92 -18.97
CA VAL A 220 4.20 18.40 -18.05
C VAL A 220 4.81 18.67 -16.66
N PRO A 221 4.22 19.59 -15.88
CA PRO A 221 4.68 19.86 -14.52
C PRO A 221 4.65 18.63 -13.62
N GLU A 222 5.55 18.56 -12.63
CA GLU A 222 5.63 17.41 -11.70
C GLU A 222 4.35 17.17 -10.89
N TRP A 223 3.54 18.19 -10.63
CA TRP A 223 2.25 17.99 -9.94
C TRP A 223 1.26 17.16 -10.78
N VAL A 224 1.51 16.98 -12.09
CA VAL A 224 0.71 16.09 -12.95
C VAL A 224 1.11 14.64 -12.74
N THR A 225 2.39 14.32 -12.93
CA THR A 225 2.93 12.94 -12.95
C THR A 225 3.32 12.42 -11.57
N GLY A 226 3.75 13.29 -10.66
CA GLY A 226 4.19 12.95 -9.31
C GLY A 226 5.34 13.84 -8.83
N ILE A 227 5.11 14.60 -7.75
CA ILE A 227 6.12 15.47 -7.13
C ILE A 227 7.29 14.63 -6.61
N ASN A 228 8.53 15.02 -6.95
CA ASN A 228 9.75 14.28 -6.60
C ASN A 228 9.71 12.79 -7.03
N GLY A 229 9.04 12.48 -8.13
CA GLY A 229 8.90 11.11 -8.65
C GLY A 229 7.88 10.25 -7.90
N ASN A 230 7.14 10.81 -6.93
CA ASN A 230 6.10 10.08 -6.20
C ASN A 230 4.74 10.18 -6.92
N PRO A 231 4.23 9.12 -7.56
CA PRO A 231 3.03 9.22 -8.40
C PRO A 231 1.78 9.62 -7.63
N ILE A 232 1.66 9.19 -6.36
CA ILE A 232 0.48 9.50 -5.54
C ILE A 232 0.49 10.93 -5.01
N ALA A 233 1.59 11.68 -5.19
CA ALA A 233 1.64 13.12 -5.00
C ALA A 233 1.21 13.91 -6.25
N GLY A 234 1.04 13.23 -7.40
CA GLY A 234 0.55 13.84 -8.64
C GLY A 234 -0.96 13.69 -8.81
N ILE A 235 -1.57 14.57 -9.59
CA ILE A 235 -3.00 14.51 -9.89
C ILE A 235 -3.37 13.21 -10.61
N MET A 236 -2.48 12.68 -11.46
CA MET A 236 -2.69 11.43 -12.16
C MET A 236 -2.77 10.25 -11.20
N GLY A 237 -1.89 10.19 -10.19
CA GLY A 237 -1.93 9.13 -9.18
C GLY A 237 -3.18 9.23 -8.31
N ILE A 238 -3.61 10.44 -7.94
CA ILE A 238 -4.86 10.64 -7.20
C ILE A 238 -6.05 10.18 -8.04
N ALA A 239 -6.16 10.62 -9.30
CA ALA A 239 -7.23 10.22 -10.21
C ALA A 239 -7.25 8.71 -10.45
N PHE A 240 -6.07 8.08 -10.60
CA PHE A 240 -5.91 6.64 -10.73
C PHE A 240 -6.45 5.88 -9.50
N LEU A 241 -6.07 6.28 -8.29
CA LEU A 241 -6.56 5.65 -7.05
C LEU A 241 -8.05 5.91 -6.81
N SER A 242 -8.55 7.09 -7.20
CA SER A 242 -9.99 7.37 -7.21
C SER A 242 -10.73 6.47 -8.21
N ALA A 243 -10.16 6.20 -9.39
CA ALA A 243 -10.75 5.29 -10.37
C ALA A 243 -10.82 3.85 -9.84
N ILE A 244 -9.75 3.36 -9.19
CA ILE A 244 -9.77 2.05 -8.51
C ILE A 244 -10.87 2.01 -7.43
N SER A 245 -10.94 3.06 -6.61
CA SER A 245 -11.97 3.18 -5.55
C SER A 245 -13.38 3.13 -6.12
N LEU A 246 -13.65 3.90 -7.18
CA LEU A 246 -14.93 3.91 -7.88
C LEU A 246 -15.26 2.55 -8.52
N GLY A 247 -14.24 1.86 -9.05
CA GLY A 247 -14.36 0.50 -9.54
C GLY A 247 -14.96 -0.41 -8.47
N PHE A 248 -14.35 -0.48 -7.29
CA PHE A 248 -14.86 -1.30 -6.18
C PHE A 248 -16.22 -0.83 -5.65
N ALA A 249 -16.50 0.48 -5.67
CA ALA A 249 -17.77 1.02 -5.20
C ALA A 249 -18.97 0.63 -6.09
N ARG A 250 -18.77 0.50 -7.42
CA ARG A 250 -19.86 0.36 -8.41
C ARG A 250 -20.27 -1.07 -8.73
N PHE A 251 -19.45 -2.08 -8.44
CA PHE A 251 -19.90 -3.46 -8.62
C PHE A 251 -21.03 -3.78 -7.61
N PRO A 252 -22.05 -4.58 -7.93
CA PRO A 252 -23.09 -4.97 -6.96
C PRO A 252 -22.56 -6.03 -5.98
N GLN A 253 -22.78 -5.87 -4.67
CA GLN A 253 -22.34 -6.91 -3.71
C GLN A 253 -23.08 -8.20 -4.05
N LYS A 254 -22.36 -9.34 -4.13
CA LYS A 254 -23.04 -10.63 -4.13
C LYS A 254 -23.71 -10.76 -2.77
N ILE A 255 -25.03 -10.61 -2.73
CA ILE A 255 -25.84 -10.95 -1.57
C ILE A 255 -25.65 -12.46 -1.37
N SER A 256 -24.88 -12.85 -0.35
CA SER A 256 -24.94 -14.22 0.14
C SER A 256 -26.23 -14.34 0.94
N LEU A 257 -27.23 -14.97 0.32
CA LEU A 257 -28.40 -15.51 1.01
C LEU A 257 -27.98 -16.60 1.99
#